data_AF-A0A3D2IEW3-F1
#
_entry.id   AF-A0A3D2IEW3-F1
#
_cell.length_a   1.000
_cell.length_b   1.000
_cell.length_c   1.000
_cell.angle_alpha   90.00
_cell.angle_beta   90.00
_cell.angle_gamma   90.00
#
_symmetry.space_group_name_H-M   'P 1'
#
loop_
_entity.id
_entity.type
_entity.pdbx_description
1 polymer ?
#
loop_
_entity_poly.entity_id
_entity_poly.type
_entity_poly.pdbx_seq_one_letter_code
_entity_poly.pdbx_strand_id
1 'polypeptide(L)'
;MPKRDTLAKLMLSPFKVMVISVTISIAFYLIVSILTGSKVNTFGLSLSTLIPAVISYPMSSLLIQYYKKIEVQRNELERLNEINNRLISIIAHDIKSPISGVYGILDLIELETFS
;
A
#
# COMPACT_ATOMS: atom_id res chain seq x y z
N MET A 1 15.34 6.41 8.84
CA MET A 1 14.77 5.11 8.42
C MET A 1 14.94 4.93 6.89
N PRO A 2 16.18 4.83 6.34
CA PRO A 2 16.42 5.09 4.91
C PRO A 2 16.66 3.86 4.01
N LYS A 3 16.69 2.64 4.57
CA LYS A 3 16.98 1.41 3.79
C LYS A 3 15.78 0.88 2.96
N ARG A 4 14.55 1.31 3.29
CA ARG A 4 13.34 0.84 2.60
C ARG A 4 13.20 1.42 1.19
N ASP A 5 13.75 2.62 0.98
CA ASP A 5 13.58 3.39 -0.24
C ASP A 5 14.48 2.89 -1.38
N THR A 6 15.64 2.32 -1.03
CA THR A 6 16.59 1.73 -1.98
C THR A 6 16.06 0.42 -2.57
N LEU A 7 15.45 -0.43 -1.74
CA LEU A 7 14.82 -1.69 -2.19
C LEU A 7 13.57 -1.40 -3.02
N ALA A 8 12.75 -0.42 -2.61
CA ALA A 8 11.61 0.02 -3.40
C ALA A 8 12.06 0.55 -4.78
N LYS A 9 13.04 1.47 -4.85
CA LYS A 9 13.60 1.95 -6.13
C LYS A 9 14.22 0.86 -6.98
N LEU A 10 14.81 -0.18 -6.37
CA LEU A 10 15.38 -1.32 -7.09
C LEU A 10 14.28 -2.21 -7.69
N MET A 11 13.18 -2.43 -6.98
CA MET A 11 12.04 -3.25 -7.42
C MET A 11 11.03 -2.50 -8.31
N LEU A 12 11.11 -1.17 -8.38
CA LEU A 12 10.19 -0.31 -9.16
C LEU A 12 10.59 -0.12 -10.62
N SER A 13 11.72 -0.65 -11.10
CA SER A 13 12.07 -0.56 -12.52
C SER A 13 11.81 -1.90 -13.24
N PRO A 14 10.92 -1.94 -14.25
CA PRO A 14 10.55 -3.18 -14.95
C PRO A 14 11.75 -3.93 -15.54
N PHE A 15 12.73 -3.18 -16.07
CA PHE A 15 13.93 -3.76 -16.64
C PHE A 15 14.81 -4.48 -15.60
N LYS A 16 14.98 -3.93 -14.39
CA LYS A 16 15.79 -4.61 -13.35
C LYS A 16 15.08 -5.85 -12.82
N VAL A 17 13.76 -5.79 -12.63
CA VAL A 17 12.96 -6.96 -12.23
C VAL A 17 13.11 -8.06 -13.26
N MET A 18 13.02 -7.73 -14.54
CA MET A 18 13.23 -8.68 -15.64
C MET A 18 14.61 -9.33 -15.59
N VAL A 19 15.69 -8.55 -15.47
CA VAL A 19 17.05 -9.08 -15.39
C VAL A 19 17.21 -10.03 -14.21
N ILE A 20 16.70 -9.67 -13.03
CA ILE A 20 16.77 -10.51 -11.84
C ILE A 20 15.97 -11.81 -12.05
N SER A 21 14.75 -11.74 -12.57
CA SER A 21 13.90 -12.90 -12.82
C SER A 21 14.53 -13.87 -13.84
N VAL A 22 15.09 -13.34 -14.93
CA VAL A 22 15.80 -14.13 -15.93
C VAL A 22 17.04 -14.79 -15.32
N THR A 23 17.83 -14.03 -14.56
CA THR A 23 19.05 -14.55 -13.90
C THR A 23 18.71 -15.71 -12.95
N ILE A 24 17.68 -15.55 -12.12
CA ILE A 24 17.22 -16.60 -11.20
C ILE A 24 16.73 -17.82 -11.97
N SER A 25 15.97 -17.62 -13.05
CA SER A 25 15.42 -18.73 -13.84
C SER A 25 16.50 -19.52 -14.57
N ILE A 26 17.50 -18.84 -15.15
CA ILE A 26 18.65 -19.49 -15.77
C ILE A 26 19.46 -20.26 -14.73
N ALA A 27 19.74 -19.65 -13.57
CA ALA A 27 20.46 -20.32 -12.49
C ALA A 27 19.72 -21.58 -12.00
N PHE A 28 18.41 -21.48 -11.81
CA PHE A 28 17.58 -22.61 -11.42
C PHE A 28 17.61 -23.73 -12.46
N TYR A 29 17.47 -23.39 -13.74
CA TYR A 29 17.56 -24.36 -14.83
C TYR A 29 18.90 -25.10 -14.87
N LEU A 30 20.01 -24.38 -14.67
CA LEU A 30 21.35 -24.98 -14.63
C LEU A 30 21.52 -25.90 -13.43
N ILE A 31 21.07 -25.48 -12.24
CA ILE A 31 21.14 -26.28 -11.01
C ILE A 31 20.37 -27.60 -11.19
N VAL A 32 19.14 -27.54 -11.71
CA VAL A 32 18.33 -28.73 -11.98
C VAL A 32 19.01 -29.64 -13.01
N SER A 33 19.58 -29.07 -14.06
CA SER A 33 20.28 -29.83 -15.11
C SER A 33 21.48 -30.61 -14.54
N ILE A 34 22.24 -29.99 -13.63
CA ILE A 34 23.37 -30.64 -12.93
C ILE A 34 22.87 -31.79 -12.04
N LEU A 35 21.82 -31.55 -11.23
CA LEU A 35 21.28 -32.55 -10.29
C LEU A 35 20.70 -33.78 -10.98
N THR A 36 19.98 -33.60 -12.08
CA THR A 36 19.35 -34.71 -12.83
C THR A 36 20.32 -35.38 -13.80
N GLY A 37 21.55 -34.86 -13.94
CA GLY A 37 22.53 -35.35 -14.94
C GLY A 37 22.07 -35.17 -16.39
N SER A 38 21.05 -34.33 -16.61
CA SER A 38 20.49 -34.06 -17.93
C SER A 38 21.36 -33.06 -18.68
N LYS A 39 21.64 -33.32 -19.96
CA LYS A 39 22.37 -32.37 -20.80
C LYS A 39 21.54 -31.08 -20.96
N VAL A 40 22.22 -29.95 -20.83
CA VAL A 40 21.63 -28.64 -21.11
C VAL A 40 21.15 -28.61 -22.56
N ASN A 41 19.87 -28.32 -22.75
CA ASN A 41 19.22 -28.27 -24.06
C ASN A 41 18.88 -26.84 -24.43
N THR A 42 19.10 -26.45 -25.69
CA THR A 42 18.81 -25.11 -26.21
C THR A 42 17.35 -24.73 -25.99
N PHE A 43 16.42 -25.67 -26.15
CA PHE A 43 15.00 -25.42 -25.87
C PHE A 43 14.76 -25.04 -24.40
N GLY A 44 15.32 -25.79 -23.45
CA GLY A 44 15.15 -25.51 -22.01
C GLY A 44 15.75 -24.15 -21.62
N LEU A 45 16.91 -23.82 -22.18
CA LEU A 45 17.60 -22.55 -21.94
C LEU A 45 16.85 -21.37 -22.57
N SER A 46 16.24 -21.56 -23.74
CA SER A 46 15.38 -20.55 -24.36
C SER A 46 14.14 -20.27 -23.52
N LEU A 47 13.47 -21.30 -22.99
CA LEU A 47 12.27 -21.14 -22.17
C LEU A 47 12.58 -20.48 -20.81
N SER A 48 13.69 -20.84 -20.18
CA SER A 48 14.12 -20.22 -18.90
C SER A 48 14.53 -18.75 -19.06
N THR A 49 14.82 -18.31 -20.28
CA THR A 49 15.06 -16.89 -20.56
C THR A 49 13.78 -16.17 -20.97
N LEU A 50 13.01 -16.77 -21.88
CA LEU A 50 11.86 -16.12 -22.53
C LEU A 50 10.66 -15.99 -21.59
N ILE A 51 10.32 -17.06 -20.86
CA ILE A 51 9.12 -17.09 -19.98
C ILE A 51 9.24 -16.00 -18.90
N PRO A 52 10.33 -15.91 -18.13
CA PRO A 52 10.45 -14.87 -17.12
C PRO A 52 10.51 -13.48 -17.76
N ALA A 53 11.18 -13.30 -18.90
CA ALA A 53 11.26 -11.99 -19.54
C ALA A 53 9.89 -11.46 -19.96
N VAL A 54 9.08 -12.30 -20.62
CA VAL A 54 7.75 -11.95 -21.13
C VAL A 54 6.76 -11.70 -19.99
N ILE A 55 6.84 -12.45 -18.89
CA ILE A 55 5.90 -12.29 -17.77
C ILE A 55 6.33 -11.17 -16.83
N SER A 56 7.60 -11.12 -16.42
CA SER A 56 8.08 -10.21 -15.39
C SER A 56 8.03 -8.73 -15.80
N TYR A 57 8.29 -8.42 -17.08
CA TYR A 57 8.29 -7.06 -17.58
C TYR A 57 6.91 -6.37 -17.48
N PRO A 58 5.83 -6.90 -18.09
CA PRO A 58 4.51 -6.28 -17.97
C PRO A 58 3.96 -6.36 -16.55
N MET A 59 4.21 -7.44 -15.81
CA MET A 59 3.78 -7.56 -14.42
C MET A 59 4.39 -6.47 -13.54
N SER A 60 5.70 -6.21 -13.67
CA SER A 60 6.35 -5.12 -12.94
C SER A 60 5.78 -3.76 -13.33
N SER A 61 5.51 -3.53 -14.62
CA SER A 61 4.89 -2.29 -15.08
C SER A 61 3.50 -2.07 -14.48
N LEU A 62 2.67 -3.11 -14.41
CA LEU A 62 1.34 -3.03 -13.81
C LEU A 62 1.43 -2.78 -12.31
N LEU A 63 2.36 -3.45 -11.61
CA LEU A 63 2.56 -3.28 -10.17
C LEU A 63 2.88 -1.83 -9.81
N ILE A 64 3.72 -1.16 -10.61
CA ILE A 64 4.06 0.26 -10.40
C ILE A 64 2.80 1.14 -10.51
N GLN A 65 1.94 0.86 -11.49
CA GLN A 65 0.69 1.61 -11.66
C GLN A 65 -0.26 1.40 -10.47
N TYR A 66 -0.42 0.16 -10.01
CA TYR A 66 -1.20 -0.14 -8.82
C TYR A 66 -0.64 0.52 -7.57
N TYR A 67 0.68 0.52 -7.39
CA TYR A 67 1.32 1.18 -6.26
C TYR A 67 1.01 2.68 -6.23
N LYS A 68 1.14 3.35 -7.38
CA LYS A 68 0.79 4.77 -7.50
C LYS A 68 -0.69 5.03 -7.20
N LYS A 69 -1.58 4.14 -7.64
CA LYS A 69 -3.02 4.25 -7.35
C LYS A 69 -3.31 4.10 -5.86
N ILE A 70 -2.67 3.13 -5.19
CA ILE A 70 -2.79 2.90 -3.75
C ILE A 70 -2.28 4.12 -2.97
N GLU A 71 -1.16 4.70 -3.39
CA GLU A 71 -0.60 5.89 -2.75
C GLU A 71 -1.54 7.10 -2.85
N VAL A 72 -2.14 7.33 -4.02
CA VAL A 72 -3.16 8.39 -4.21
C VAL A 72 -4.39 8.13 -3.33
N GLN A 73 -4.90 6.89 -3.31
CA GLN A 73 -6.05 6.52 -2.49
C GLN A 73 -5.77 6.67 -1.00
N ARG A 74 -4.56 6.33 -0.55
CA ARG A 74 -4.13 6.52 0.83
C ARG A 74 -4.14 8.01 1.20
N ASN A 75 -3.56 8.86 0.37
CA ASN A 75 -3.50 10.30 0.64
C ASN A 75 -4.91 10.91 0.70
N GLU A 76 -5.82 10.46 -0.15
CA GLU A 76 -7.21 10.90 -0.11
C GLU A 76 -7.94 10.42 1.16
N LEU A 77 -7.73 9.17 1.58
CA LEU A 77 -8.26 8.65 2.84
C LEU A 77 -7.77 9.47 4.04
N GLU A 78 -6.49 9.81 4.06
CA GLU A 78 -5.89 10.61 5.13
C GLU A 78 -6.51 12.01 5.17
N ARG A 79 -6.67 12.65 4.01
CA ARG A 79 -7.35 13.95 3.89
C ARG A 79 -8.82 13.90 4.34
N LEU A 80 -9.58 12.88 3.91
CA LEU A 80 -10.98 12.72 4.31
C LEU A 80 -11.10 12.50 5.82
N ASN A 81 -10.18 11.73 6.40
CA ASN A 81 -10.13 11.52 7.84
C ASN A 81 -9.83 12.82 8.59
N GLU A 82 -8.90 13.64 8.11
CA GLU A 82 -8.63 14.96 8.69
C GLU A 82 -9.85 15.89 8.65
N ILE A 83 -10.56 15.94 7.51
CA ILE A 83 -11.78 16.73 7.35
C ILE A 83 -12.87 16.24 8.30
N ASN A 84 -13.07 14.91 8.38
CA ASN A 84 -14.06 14.31 9.27
C ASN A 84 -13.78 14.65 10.73
N ASN A 85 -12.54 14.53 11.18
CA ASN A 85 -12.15 14.86 12.55
C ASN A 85 -12.38 16.33 12.89
N ARG A 86 -12.06 17.24 11.95
CA ARG A 86 -12.36 18.67 12.12
C ARG A 86 -13.85 18.93 12.21
N LEU A 87 -14.65 18.29 11.35
CA LEU A 87 -16.11 18.45 11.34
C LEU A 87 -16.74 17.96 12.64
N ILE A 88 -16.34 16.78 13.13
CA ILE A 88 -16.78 16.25 14.43
C ILE A 88 -16.39 17.21 15.56
N SER A 89 -15.17 17.75 15.54
CA SER A 89 -14.72 18.70 16.56
C SER A 89 -15.55 19.99 16.58
N ILE A 90 -15.89 20.53 15.40
CA ILE A 90 -16.73 21.73 15.26
C ILE A 90 -18.14 21.44 15.79
N ILE A 91 -18.74 20.33 15.35
CA ILE A 91 -20.08 19.94 15.79
C ILE A 91 -20.11 19.68 17.30
N ALA A 92 -19.11 18.99 17.85
CA ALA A 92 -19.04 18.73 19.28
C ALA A 92 -18.95 20.03 20.10
N HIS A 93 -18.16 21.01 19.62
CA HIS A 93 -18.10 22.34 20.22
C HIS A 93 -19.48 23.02 20.18
N ASP A 94 -20.11 23.02 19.01
CA ASP A 94 -21.38 23.73 18.78
C ASP A 94 -22.59 23.06 19.44
N ILE A 95 -22.52 21.75 19.73
CA ILE A 95 -23.53 21.02 20.53
C ILE A 95 -23.30 21.23 22.03
N LYS A 96 -22.04 21.29 22.48
CA LYS A 96 -21.74 21.47 23.92
C LYS A 96 -22.29 22.80 24.44
N SER A 97 -22.18 23.86 23.63
CA SER A 97 -22.66 25.20 23.99
C SER A 97 -24.16 25.25 24.37
N PRO A 98 -25.11 24.79 23.54
CA PRO A 98 -26.53 24.78 23.89
C PRO A 98 -26.85 23.80 25.02
N ILE A 99 -26.18 22.63 25.08
CA ILE A 99 -26.39 21.67 26.18
C ILE A 99 -26.04 22.29 27.54
N SER A 100 -24.90 22.99 27.63
CA SER A 100 -24.53 23.69 28.86
C SER A 100 -25.55 24.77 29.24
N GLY A 101 -26.15 25.45 28.26
CA GLY A 101 -27.24 26.40 28.49
C GLY A 101 -28.49 25.72 29.07
N VAL A 102 -28.89 24.57 28.51
CA VAL A 102 -30.04 23.79 29.00
C VAL A 102 -29.82 23.31 30.44
N TYR A 103 -28.62 22.80 30.76
CA TYR A 103 -28.29 22.39 32.13
C TYR A 103 -28.38 23.57 33.11
N GLY A 104 -27.86 24.74 32.75
CA GLY A 104 -27.97 25.92 33.61
C GLY A 104 -29.41 26.34 33.90
N ILE A 105 -30.32 26.20 32.91
CA ILE A 105 -31.75 26.48 33.10
C ILE A 105 -32.40 25.41 33.99
N LEU A 106 -32.06 24.13 33.81
CA LEU A 106 -32.57 23.05 34.66
C LEU A 106 -32.13 23.23 36.12
N ASP A 107 -30.88 23.60 36.37
CA ASP A 107 -30.35 23.86 37.72
C ASP A 107 -31.13 25.00 38.41
N LEU A 108 -31.47 26.06 37.67
CA LEU A 108 -32.30 27.17 38.16
C LEU A 108 -33.71 26.72 38.55
N ILE A 109 -34.34 25.88 37.72
CA ILE A 109 -35.68 25.34 37.99
C ILE A 109 -35.64 24.42 39.22
N GLU A 110 -34.62 23.58 39.35
CA GLU A 110 -34.46 22.67 40.49
C GLU A 110 -34.33 23.45 41.81
N LEU A 111 -33.50 24.51 41.83
CA LEU A 111 -33.36 25.41 42.98
C LEU A 111 -34.68 26.07 43.39
N GLU A 112 -35.48 26.53 42.44
CA GLU A 112 -36.78 27.18 42.69
C GLU A 112 -37.85 26.17 43.17
N THR A 113 -37.75 24.91 42.76
CA THR A 113 -38.71 23.86 43.15
C THR A 113 -38.45 23.31 44.56
N PHE A 114 -37.20 23.41 45.05
CA PHE A 114 -36.79 22.95 46.40
C PHE A 114 -36.69 24.09 47.44
N SER A 115 -37.05 25.33 47.08
CA SER A 115 -37.18 26.49 47.99
C SER A 115 -38.63 26.78 48.38
#